data_AF-A0A6L6VDK1-F1
#
_entry.id   AF-A0A6L6VDK1-F1
#
_cell.length_a   1.000
_cell.length_b   1.000
_cell.length_c   1.000
_cell.angle_alpha   90.00
_cell.angle_beta   90.00
_cell.angle_gamma   90.00
#
_symmetry.space_group_name_H-M   'P 1'
#
loop_
_entity.id
_entity.type
_entity.pdbx_description
1 polymer ?
#
loop_
_entity_poly.entity_id
_entity_poly.type
_entity_poly.pdbx_seq_one_letter_code
_entity_poly.pdbx_strand_id
1 'polypeptide(L)'
;MSRKNRKTRASFADTTTAETRKNLPSEAGTLIADVKNDITIPFYTGALQHADDTLLQRDGGKGLKIYDEIKRDTHASACLSKRSKHLVARDWEVVAASDKPIDVDAADFVRATLKDAPFDGVCENLSGGAILKGFSVSEVIWARDGNRIKPQRIVSHDQRRFAFGQDGRPRLRTWTNMHDGIELPERKFIVHRHGVVGNNPYGLGLGYSAGARFPYRSEGLRMRSFTKILPTMFDDKRWLQLDWTARTVYFYLLGGKHQTSAGAYKLPDLYAAADLHCDLKEYVKAREAITAVGLILYDVDTNELYLTDWFAENGITNEKHAVGTQRCIMQISSNMIRDAADADFQQSYQAFYERQSSKSNRPGAGWPRAV
;
A
#
# COMPACT_ATOMS: atom_id res chain seq x y z
N MET A 1 -50.06 -59.57 -18.26
CA MET A 1 -49.02 -58.65 -18.79
C MET A 1 -49.41 -57.21 -18.47
N SER A 2 -48.46 -56.46 -17.93
CA SER A 2 -48.61 -55.14 -17.30
C SER A 2 -49.05 -54.04 -18.28
N ARG A 3 -50.14 -53.31 -17.97
CA ARG A 3 -50.47 -52.03 -18.61
C ARG A 3 -50.00 -50.90 -17.69
N LYS A 4 -48.86 -50.30 -18.03
CA LYS A 4 -48.31 -49.11 -17.37
C LYS A 4 -49.31 -47.95 -17.47
N ASN A 5 -49.75 -47.46 -16.32
CA ASN A 5 -50.62 -46.29 -16.19
C ASN A 5 -49.79 -45.02 -16.47
N ARG A 6 -50.03 -44.35 -17.60
CA ARG A 6 -49.33 -43.13 -17.99
C ARG A 6 -50.01 -41.96 -17.26
N LYS A 7 -49.41 -41.48 -16.16
CA LYS A 7 -49.82 -40.23 -15.50
C LYS A 7 -49.75 -39.09 -16.51
N THR A 8 -50.89 -38.59 -16.94
CA THR A 8 -51.03 -37.32 -17.65
C THR A 8 -50.54 -36.19 -16.73
N ARG A 9 -49.50 -35.48 -17.18
CA ARG A 9 -49.09 -34.21 -16.58
C ARG A 9 -50.27 -33.24 -16.67
N ALA A 10 -50.67 -32.66 -15.55
CA ALA A 10 -51.65 -31.59 -15.53
C ALA A 10 -51.17 -30.45 -16.43
N SER A 11 -51.91 -30.18 -17.52
CA SER A 11 -51.75 -28.96 -18.30
C SER A 11 -52.30 -27.80 -17.47
N PHE A 12 -51.44 -26.86 -17.12
CA PHE A 12 -51.82 -25.56 -16.55
C PHE A 12 -52.45 -24.67 -17.63
N ALA A 13 -53.55 -25.12 -18.21
CA ALA A 13 -54.30 -24.39 -19.22
C ALA A 13 -55.78 -24.60 -18.96
N ASP A 14 -56.29 -23.90 -17.94
CA ASP A 14 -57.53 -23.11 -18.00
C ASP A 14 -57.96 -22.69 -16.60
N THR A 15 -57.45 -21.54 -16.15
CA THR A 15 -58.16 -20.63 -15.26
C THR A 15 -57.43 -19.30 -15.30
N THR A 16 -57.74 -18.49 -16.30
CA THR A 16 -57.44 -17.06 -16.27
C THR A 16 -58.66 -16.33 -16.81
N THR A 17 -59.50 -15.90 -15.87
CA THR A 17 -60.20 -14.61 -16.01
C THR A 17 -59.25 -13.61 -16.64
N ALA A 18 -59.75 -12.82 -17.58
CA ALA A 18 -59.00 -11.80 -18.31
C ALA A 18 -58.36 -10.78 -17.35
N GLU A 19 -57.23 -11.14 -16.74
CA GLU A 19 -56.28 -10.20 -16.20
C GLU A 19 -55.65 -9.55 -17.42
N THR A 20 -56.05 -8.31 -17.67
CA THR A 20 -55.32 -7.36 -18.51
C THR A 20 -53.83 -7.61 -18.31
N ARG A 21 -53.07 -7.83 -19.40
CA ARG A 21 -51.61 -7.86 -19.32
C ARG A 21 -51.21 -6.61 -18.55
N LYS A 22 -50.79 -6.77 -17.30
CA LYS A 22 -50.38 -5.66 -16.44
C LYS A 22 -49.08 -5.15 -17.01
N ASN A 23 -49.20 -4.27 -18.02
CA ASN A 23 -48.07 -3.52 -18.54
C ASN A 23 -47.45 -2.79 -17.34
N LEU A 24 -46.13 -2.86 -17.25
CA LEU A 24 -45.43 -2.14 -16.20
C LEU A 24 -45.80 -0.65 -16.28
N PRO A 25 -45.96 0.04 -15.14
CA PRO A 25 -46.11 1.49 -15.12
C PRO A 25 -44.99 2.14 -15.94
N SER A 26 -45.27 3.28 -16.58
CA SER A 26 -44.28 4.01 -17.40
C SER A 26 -42.97 4.32 -16.65
N GLU A 27 -43.08 4.43 -15.33
CA GLU A 27 -41.99 4.76 -14.40
C GLU A 27 -41.10 3.54 -14.08
N ALA A 28 -41.55 2.32 -14.37
CA ALA A 28 -40.80 1.09 -14.06
C ALA A 28 -39.50 0.94 -14.86
N GLY A 29 -39.35 1.68 -15.96
CA GLY A 29 -38.10 1.76 -16.73
C GLY A 29 -37.08 2.74 -16.13
N THR A 30 -37.48 3.54 -15.15
CA THR A 30 -36.65 4.57 -14.55
C THR A 30 -36.04 4.06 -13.24
N LEU A 31 -34.73 4.27 -13.08
CA LEU A 31 -34.06 3.98 -11.82
C LEU A 31 -34.52 4.96 -10.75
N ILE A 32 -35.12 4.46 -9.66
CA ILE A 32 -35.59 5.28 -8.54
C ILE A 32 -34.46 5.58 -7.55
N ALA A 33 -33.64 4.57 -7.20
CA ALA A 33 -32.47 4.73 -6.34
C ALA A 33 -31.25 5.09 -7.19
N ASP A 34 -31.08 6.39 -7.47
CA ASP A 34 -30.00 6.91 -8.29
C ASP A 34 -28.89 7.56 -7.43
N VAL A 35 -27.81 7.99 -8.07
CA VAL A 35 -26.69 8.65 -7.38
C VAL A 35 -27.12 9.94 -6.66
N LYS A 36 -28.20 10.59 -7.11
CA LYS A 36 -28.67 11.88 -6.56
C LYS A 36 -29.41 11.71 -5.24
N ASN A 37 -30.05 10.56 -5.01
CA ASN A 37 -30.76 10.26 -3.77
C ASN A 37 -30.08 9.18 -2.90
N ASP A 38 -28.82 8.85 -3.20
CA ASP A 38 -28.01 7.91 -2.41
C ASP A 38 -27.40 8.59 -1.17
N ILE A 39 -27.96 8.28 -0.01
CA ILE A 39 -27.52 8.81 1.29
C ILE A 39 -26.12 8.35 1.73
N THR A 40 -25.54 7.35 1.06
CA THR A 40 -24.22 6.80 1.41
C THR A 40 -23.08 7.55 0.73
N ILE A 41 -23.39 8.49 -0.17
CA ILE A 41 -22.42 9.32 -0.88
C ILE A 41 -22.31 10.67 -0.14
N PRO A 42 -21.13 11.05 0.41
CA PRO A 42 -20.97 12.29 1.18
C PRO A 42 -21.36 13.55 0.39
N PHE A 43 -21.86 14.57 1.11
CA PHE A 43 -22.40 15.82 0.57
C PHE A 43 -21.50 16.46 -0.52
N TYR A 44 -22.14 16.82 -1.62
CA TYR A 44 -21.53 17.04 -2.94
C TYR A 44 -21.32 18.51 -3.30
N THR A 45 -20.13 18.84 -3.79
CA THR A 45 -19.86 20.01 -4.64
C THR A 45 -19.10 19.53 -5.89
N GLY A 46 -19.82 19.15 -6.94
CA GLY A 46 -19.33 19.03 -8.32
C GLY A 46 -18.61 17.74 -8.77
N ALA A 47 -17.80 17.09 -7.93
CA ALA A 47 -17.23 15.77 -8.23
C ALA A 47 -17.48 14.76 -7.10
N LEU A 48 -17.70 13.50 -7.47
CA LEU A 48 -17.85 12.40 -6.52
C LEU A 48 -16.52 12.12 -5.82
N GLN A 49 -16.57 11.81 -4.53
CA GLN A 49 -15.40 11.36 -3.77
C GLN A 49 -15.19 9.85 -3.92
N HIS A 50 -13.97 9.39 -3.66
CA HIS A 50 -13.68 7.96 -3.60
C HIS A 50 -14.38 7.33 -2.38
N ALA A 51 -15.14 6.26 -2.58
CA ALA A 51 -15.78 5.49 -1.50
C ALA A 51 -14.85 4.40 -0.92
N ASP A 52 -13.54 4.57 -1.05
CA ASP A 52 -12.52 3.64 -0.59
C ASP A 52 -12.02 4.09 0.79
N ASP A 53 -12.38 3.36 1.85
CA ASP A 53 -12.00 3.69 3.23
C ASP A 53 -10.48 3.80 3.44
N THR A 54 -9.68 3.04 2.68
CA THR A 54 -8.21 3.12 2.75
C THR A 54 -7.75 4.48 2.21
N LEU A 55 -8.34 4.95 1.11
CA LEU A 55 -8.09 6.29 0.58
C LEU A 55 -8.71 7.41 1.43
N LEU A 56 -9.81 7.17 2.14
CA LEU A 56 -10.42 8.19 2.98
C LEU A 56 -9.69 8.36 4.33
N GLN A 57 -9.27 7.25 4.95
CA GLN A 57 -8.73 7.25 6.31
C GLN A 57 -7.19 7.32 6.35
N ARG A 58 -6.49 6.82 5.33
CA ARG A 58 -5.04 6.54 5.40
C ARG A 58 -4.20 7.30 4.36
N ASP A 59 -4.83 8.20 3.60
CA ASP A 59 -4.20 8.74 2.41
C ASP A 59 -3.16 9.85 2.66
N GLY A 60 -3.30 10.63 3.73
CA GLY A 60 -2.38 11.74 4.02
C GLY A 60 -2.17 12.69 2.82
N GLY A 61 -3.13 12.75 1.88
CA GLY A 61 -3.08 13.53 0.64
C GLY A 61 -2.38 12.89 -0.57
N LYS A 62 -2.03 11.59 -0.53
CA LYS A 62 -1.30 10.90 -1.63
C LYS A 62 -2.22 10.38 -2.75
N GLY A 63 -3.52 10.33 -2.54
CA GLY A 63 -4.52 9.62 -3.32
C GLY A 63 -4.15 8.19 -3.69
N LEU A 64 -4.56 7.80 -4.90
CA LEU A 64 -4.29 6.50 -5.54
C LEU A 64 -2.79 6.13 -5.64
N LYS A 65 -1.87 7.04 -5.33
CA LYS A 65 -0.43 6.77 -5.30
C LYS A 65 -0.04 5.82 -4.16
N ILE A 66 -0.84 5.73 -3.09
CA ILE A 66 -0.58 4.77 -2.01
C ILE A 66 -0.50 3.32 -2.54
N TYR A 67 -1.26 3.02 -3.60
CA TYR A 67 -1.28 1.69 -4.21
C TYR A 67 -0.09 1.44 -5.14
N ASP A 68 0.62 2.47 -5.60
CA ASP A 68 1.85 2.26 -6.39
C ASP A 68 2.96 1.59 -5.56
N GLU A 69 2.94 1.76 -4.24
CA GLU A 69 3.86 1.06 -3.35
C GLU A 69 3.58 -0.45 -3.30
N ILE A 70 2.32 -0.87 -3.40
CA ILE A 70 1.95 -2.29 -3.50
C ILE A 70 2.56 -2.88 -4.78
N LYS A 71 2.54 -2.13 -5.89
CA LYS A 71 3.15 -2.58 -7.15
C LYS A 71 4.68 -2.69 -7.08
N ARG A 72 5.34 -2.04 -6.10
CA ARG A 72 6.79 -2.17 -5.89
C ARG A 72 7.18 -3.44 -5.13
N ASP A 73 6.25 -4.05 -4.40
CA ASP A 73 6.49 -5.34 -3.76
C ASP A 73 6.65 -6.44 -4.81
N THR A 74 7.69 -7.28 -4.67
CA THR A 74 8.04 -8.27 -5.69
C THR A 74 6.96 -9.33 -5.88
N HIS A 75 6.32 -9.77 -4.79
CA HIS A 75 5.27 -10.78 -4.85
C HIS A 75 3.97 -10.22 -5.40
N ALA A 76 3.56 -9.02 -4.94
CA ALA A 76 2.37 -8.36 -5.46
C ALA A 76 2.52 -8.00 -6.95
N SER A 77 3.69 -7.48 -7.35
CA SER A 77 4.00 -7.21 -8.75
C SER A 77 3.94 -8.46 -9.62
N ALA A 78 4.56 -9.56 -9.18
CA ALA A 78 4.50 -10.84 -9.89
C ALA A 78 3.05 -11.36 -10.04
N CYS A 79 2.24 -11.28 -8.98
CA CYS A 79 0.83 -11.68 -9.02
C CYS A 79 0.01 -10.82 -10.00
N LEU A 80 0.17 -9.50 -9.95
CA LEU A 80 -0.53 -8.56 -10.85
C LEU A 80 -0.12 -8.79 -12.31
N SER A 81 1.19 -8.90 -12.57
CA SER A 81 1.72 -9.21 -13.90
C SER A 81 1.18 -10.54 -14.43
N LYS A 82 1.16 -11.60 -13.60
CA LYS A 82 0.60 -12.90 -13.99
C LYS A 82 -0.88 -12.78 -14.38
N ARG A 83 -1.67 -12.01 -13.63
CA ARG A 83 -3.09 -11.81 -13.91
C ARG A 83 -3.32 -11.04 -15.22
N SER A 84 -2.57 -9.97 -15.46
CA SER A 84 -2.64 -9.22 -16.74
C SER A 84 -2.19 -10.08 -17.92
N LYS A 85 -1.09 -10.84 -17.78
CA LYS A 85 -0.61 -11.74 -18.85
C LYS A 85 -1.60 -12.87 -19.16
N HIS A 86 -2.28 -13.41 -18.14
CA HIS A 86 -3.32 -14.42 -18.36
C HIS A 86 -4.53 -13.91 -19.14
N LEU A 87 -4.86 -12.62 -19.02
CA LEU A 87 -5.91 -11.98 -19.80
C LEU A 87 -5.46 -11.81 -21.25
N VAL A 88 -4.26 -11.27 -21.45
CA VAL A 88 -3.71 -10.94 -22.77
C VAL A 88 -3.38 -12.18 -23.59
N ALA A 89 -3.06 -13.29 -22.93
CA ALA A 89 -2.85 -14.58 -23.59
C ALA A 89 -4.14 -15.22 -24.15
N ARG A 90 -5.31 -14.59 -23.99
CA ARG A 90 -6.57 -15.08 -24.55
C ARG A 90 -6.74 -14.57 -25.96
N ASP A 91 -7.09 -15.49 -26.85
CA ASP A 91 -7.51 -15.11 -28.20
C ASP A 91 -8.76 -14.23 -28.12
N TRP A 92 -8.74 -13.14 -28.90
CA TRP A 92 -9.90 -12.28 -29.08
C TRP A 92 -10.47 -12.51 -30.48
N GLU A 93 -11.78 -12.31 -30.61
CA GLU A 93 -12.47 -12.33 -31.89
C GLU A 93 -13.34 -11.09 -32.05
N VAL A 94 -13.59 -10.74 -33.31
CA VAL A 94 -14.54 -9.69 -33.67
C VAL A 94 -15.64 -10.33 -34.50
N VAL A 95 -16.83 -10.38 -33.93
CA VAL A 95 -18.04 -10.97 -34.51
C VAL A 95 -18.90 -9.85 -35.08
N ALA A 96 -19.39 -10.03 -36.31
CA ALA A 96 -20.31 -9.08 -36.92
C ALA A 96 -21.64 -9.04 -36.16
N ALA A 97 -22.29 -7.87 -36.12
CA ALA A 97 -23.58 -7.72 -35.44
C ALA A 97 -24.70 -8.51 -36.13
N SER A 98 -24.57 -8.73 -37.45
CA SER A 98 -25.44 -9.59 -38.25
C SER A 98 -24.74 -9.98 -39.56
N ASP A 99 -25.41 -10.80 -40.38
CA ASP A 99 -24.92 -11.20 -41.72
C ASP A 99 -25.05 -10.10 -42.78
N LYS A 100 -25.53 -8.90 -42.41
CA LYS A 100 -25.65 -7.78 -43.36
C LYS A 100 -24.25 -7.37 -43.85
N PRO A 101 -24.07 -7.06 -45.15
CA PRO A 101 -22.77 -6.67 -45.69
C PRO A 101 -22.09 -5.52 -44.94
N ILE A 102 -22.86 -4.54 -44.46
CA ILE A 102 -22.33 -3.39 -43.70
C ILE A 102 -21.77 -3.80 -42.32
N ASP A 103 -22.39 -4.77 -41.65
CA ASP A 103 -21.94 -5.25 -40.34
C ASP A 103 -20.69 -6.12 -40.47
N VAL A 104 -20.61 -6.89 -41.56
CA VAL A 104 -19.42 -7.67 -41.93
C VAL A 104 -18.24 -6.75 -42.26
N ASP A 105 -18.44 -5.74 -43.11
CA ASP A 105 -17.42 -4.73 -43.43
C ASP A 105 -16.94 -3.98 -42.16
N ALA A 106 -17.86 -3.62 -41.26
CA ALA A 106 -17.52 -2.98 -39.99
C ALA A 106 -16.69 -3.91 -39.09
N ALA A 107 -17.06 -5.19 -38.98
CA ALA A 107 -16.32 -6.17 -38.20
C ALA A 107 -14.91 -6.42 -38.77
N ASP A 108 -14.78 -6.51 -40.09
CA ASP A 108 -13.50 -6.68 -40.78
C ASP A 108 -12.59 -5.47 -40.55
N PHE A 109 -13.14 -4.25 -40.64
CA PHE A 109 -12.42 -3.01 -40.35
C PHE A 109 -11.93 -2.96 -38.90
N VAL A 110 -12.78 -3.30 -37.92
CA VAL A 110 -12.39 -3.33 -36.51
C VAL A 110 -11.31 -4.39 -36.27
N ARG A 111 -11.46 -5.58 -36.86
CA ARG A 111 -10.49 -6.67 -36.73
C ARG A 111 -9.12 -6.27 -37.28
N ALA A 112 -9.07 -5.63 -38.45
CA ALA A 112 -7.82 -5.12 -39.03
C ALA A 112 -7.21 -4.02 -38.14
N THR A 113 -8.03 -3.10 -37.64
CA THR A 113 -7.60 -2.01 -36.76
C THR A 113 -6.98 -2.53 -35.46
N LEU A 114 -7.59 -3.53 -34.82
CA LEU A 114 -7.07 -4.12 -33.58
C LEU A 114 -5.79 -4.93 -33.81
N LYS A 115 -5.62 -5.57 -34.98
CA LYS A 115 -4.38 -6.26 -35.35
C LYS A 115 -3.21 -5.30 -35.62
N ASP A 116 -3.49 -4.12 -36.17
CA ASP A 116 -2.49 -3.07 -36.46
C ASP A 116 -2.09 -2.30 -35.19
N ALA A 117 -2.99 -2.24 -34.19
CA ALA A 117 -2.74 -1.57 -32.93
C ALA A 117 -1.96 -2.46 -31.93
N PRO A 118 -1.23 -1.88 -30.96
CA PRO A 118 -0.63 -2.60 -29.85
C PRO A 118 -1.71 -3.00 -28.81
N PHE A 119 -2.73 -3.75 -29.23
CA PHE A 119 -3.95 -4.00 -28.48
C PHE A 119 -3.67 -4.71 -27.14
N ASP A 120 -2.77 -5.69 -27.14
CA ASP A 120 -2.29 -6.37 -25.94
C ASP A 120 -1.75 -5.38 -24.89
N GLY A 121 -0.89 -4.45 -25.32
CA GLY A 121 -0.34 -3.43 -24.45
C GLY A 121 -1.41 -2.48 -23.90
N VAL A 122 -2.43 -2.15 -24.71
CA VAL A 122 -3.57 -1.35 -24.26
C VAL A 122 -4.38 -2.09 -23.20
N CYS A 123 -4.65 -3.38 -23.40
CA CYS A 123 -5.32 -4.24 -22.43
C CYS A 123 -4.51 -4.38 -21.14
N GLU A 124 -3.19 -4.51 -21.21
CA GLU A 124 -2.32 -4.55 -20.02
C GLU A 124 -2.36 -3.23 -19.23
N ASN A 125 -2.29 -2.09 -19.92
CA ASN A 125 -2.31 -0.79 -19.26
C ASN A 125 -3.66 -0.52 -18.60
N LEU A 126 -4.77 -0.82 -19.30
CA LEU A 126 -6.11 -0.65 -18.75
C LEU A 126 -6.33 -1.60 -17.57
N SER A 127 -6.11 -2.90 -17.75
CA SER A 127 -6.36 -3.90 -16.71
C SER A 127 -5.43 -3.72 -15.51
N GLY A 128 -4.14 -3.51 -15.73
CA GLY A 128 -3.15 -3.36 -14.66
C GLY A 128 -3.41 -2.14 -13.78
N GLY A 129 -3.89 -1.04 -14.37
CA GLY A 129 -4.31 0.14 -13.62
C GLY A 129 -5.59 -0.09 -12.81
N ALA A 130 -6.62 -0.64 -13.46
CA ALA A 130 -7.94 -0.78 -12.82
C ALA A 130 -8.00 -1.90 -11.78
N ILE A 131 -7.37 -3.05 -12.03
CA ILE A 131 -7.36 -4.17 -11.08
C ILE A 131 -6.75 -3.74 -9.75
N LEU A 132 -5.68 -2.94 -9.78
CA LEU A 132 -5.04 -2.45 -8.56
C LEU A 132 -5.81 -1.30 -7.91
N LYS A 133 -6.28 -0.32 -8.70
CA LYS A 133 -6.73 0.99 -8.19
C LYS A 133 -8.22 1.28 -8.36
N GLY A 134 -9.00 0.34 -8.91
CA GLY A 134 -10.45 0.45 -9.12
C GLY A 134 -10.85 0.88 -10.53
N PHE A 135 -10.06 1.75 -11.20
CA PHE A 135 -10.36 2.16 -12.57
C PHE A 135 -9.08 2.54 -13.34
N SER A 136 -9.14 2.72 -14.65
CA SER A 136 -8.06 3.26 -15.48
C SER A 136 -8.64 4.02 -16.67
N VAL A 137 -7.86 4.98 -17.18
CA VAL A 137 -8.28 5.86 -18.28
C VAL A 137 -7.19 5.89 -19.34
N SER A 138 -7.57 5.67 -20.60
CA SER A 138 -6.69 5.85 -21.76
C SER A 138 -7.34 6.77 -22.79
N GLU A 139 -6.55 7.62 -23.42
CA GLU A 139 -6.96 8.57 -24.44
C GLU A 139 -6.65 8.02 -25.84
N VAL A 140 -7.60 8.15 -26.76
CA VAL A 140 -7.45 7.75 -28.16
C VAL A 140 -7.03 8.95 -29.00
N ILE A 141 -5.90 8.83 -29.69
CA ILE A 141 -5.47 9.77 -30.72
C ILE A 141 -5.97 9.23 -32.06
N TRP A 142 -7.00 9.88 -32.59
CA TRP A 142 -7.61 9.51 -33.87
C TRP A 142 -6.83 10.09 -35.05
N ALA A 143 -6.71 9.33 -36.13
CA ALA A 143 -6.19 9.79 -37.41
C ALA A 143 -7.10 9.35 -38.56
N ARG A 144 -7.06 10.10 -39.65
CA ARG A 144 -7.65 9.65 -40.92
C ARG A 144 -6.70 8.69 -41.61
N ASP A 145 -7.24 7.61 -42.14
CA ASP A 145 -6.56 6.61 -42.95
C ASP A 145 -7.42 6.35 -44.20
N GLY A 146 -7.08 7.02 -45.30
CA GLY A 146 -7.94 7.10 -46.49
C GLY A 146 -9.34 7.62 -46.17
N ASN A 147 -10.36 6.79 -46.43
CA ASN A 147 -11.77 7.06 -46.15
C ASN A 147 -12.20 6.65 -44.72
N ARG A 148 -11.29 6.14 -43.89
CA ARG A 148 -11.63 5.66 -42.54
C ARG A 148 -10.98 6.54 -41.48
N ILE A 149 -11.52 6.45 -40.26
CA ILE A 149 -10.93 7.05 -39.06
C ILE A 149 -10.50 5.88 -38.17
N LYS A 150 -9.23 5.83 -37.79
CA LYS A 150 -8.67 4.78 -36.95
C LYS A 150 -7.87 5.35 -35.78
N PRO A 151 -7.75 4.62 -34.65
CA PRO A 151 -6.89 5.03 -33.56
C PRO A 151 -5.43 4.92 -34.01
N GLN A 152 -4.72 6.04 -34.05
CA GLN A 152 -3.28 6.08 -34.31
C GLN A 152 -2.49 5.67 -33.07
N ARG A 153 -2.92 6.14 -31.89
CA ARG A 153 -2.30 5.83 -30.59
C ARG A 153 -3.37 5.76 -29.52
N ILE A 154 -3.13 4.92 -28.51
CA ILE A 154 -3.92 4.89 -27.28
C ILE A 154 -2.96 5.12 -26.12
N VAL A 155 -3.18 6.20 -25.38
CA VAL A 155 -2.26 6.70 -24.34
C VAL A 155 -2.91 6.57 -22.97
N SER A 156 -2.32 5.77 -22.10
CA SER A 156 -2.81 5.63 -20.72
C SER A 156 -2.35 6.79 -19.85
N HIS A 157 -3.25 7.27 -18.99
CA HIS A 157 -3.00 8.43 -18.13
C HIS A 157 -3.03 8.06 -16.64
N ASP A 158 -2.40 8.89 -15.82
CA ASP A 158 -2.53 8.81 -14.37
C ASP A 158 -3.97 9.11 -13.95
N GLN A 159 -4.59 8.14 -13.27
CA GLN A 159 -5.97 8.17 -12.79
C GLN A 159 -6.27 9.37 -11.90
N ARG A 160 -5.27 9.91 -11.18
CA ARG A 160 -5.44 11.07 -10.29
C ARG A 160 -5.81 12.35 -11.06
N ARG A 161 -5.61 12.36 -12.38
CA ARG A 161 -6.06 13.44 -13.26
C ARG A 161 -7.55 13.37 -13.56
N PHE A 162 -8.25 12.32 -13.14
CA PHE A 162 -9.65 12.12 -13.44
C PHE A 162 -10.47 12.00 -12.15
N ALA A 163 -11.68 12.53 -12.22
CA ALA A 163 -12.75 12.34 -11.24
C ALA A 163 -13.99 11.80 -11.96
N PHE A 164 -15.05 11.51 -11.22
CA PHE A 164 -16.36 11.21 -11.81
C PHE A 164 -17.39 12.24 -11.37
N GLY A 165 -18.22 12.67 -12.32
CA GLY A 165 -19.40 13.49 -12.05
C GLY A 165 -20.54 12.66 -11.44
N GLN A 166 -21.60 13.34 -11.00
CA GLN A 166 -22.83 12.71 -10.49
C GLN A 166 -23.49 11.73 -11.46
N ASP A 167 -23.31 11.94 -12.76
CA ASP A 167 -23.78 11.07 -13.83
C ASP A 167 -22.92 9.81 -14.01
N GLY A 168 -21.89 9.62 -13.16
CA GLY A 168 -20.93 8.55 -13.26
C GLY A 168 -20.01 8.67 -14.47
N ARG A 169 -19.99 9.83 -15.16
CA ARG A 169 -19.10 10.08 -16.29
C ARG A 169 -17.75 10.61 -15.82
N PRO A 170 -16.65 10.20 -16.47
CA PRO A 170 -15.32 10.70 -16.15
C PRO A 170 -15.19 12.20 -16.48
N ARG A 171 -14.48 12.92 -15.61
CA ARG A 171 -14.15 14.34 -15.76
C ARG A 171 -12.64 14.52 -15.62
N LEU A 172 -12.04 15.41 -16.41
CA LEU A 172 -10.61 15.72 -16.37
C LEU A 172 -10.33 16.88 -15.42
N ARG A 173 -9.55 16.64 -14.37
CA ARG A 173 -9.05 17.70 -13.49
C ARG A 173 -7.99 18.52 -14.22
N THR A 174 -8.16 19.83 -14.21
CA THR A 174 -7.22 20.81 -14.75
C THR A 174 -6.81 21.78 -13.65
N TRP A 175 -5.76 22.58 -13.87
CA TRP A 175 -5.37 23.61 -12.90
C TRP A 175 -6.47 24.63 -12.60
N THR A 176 -7.29 24.94 -13.60
CA THR A 176 -8.44 25.86 -13.46
C THR A 176 -9.68 25.19 -12.88
N ASN A 177 -9.73 23.85 -12.86
CA ASN A 177 -10.84 23.08 -12.33
C ASN A 177 -10.33 21.80 -11.64
N MET A 178 -9.62 22.00 -10.52
CA MET A 178 -8.91 20.92 -9.81
C MET A 178 -9.84 19.98 -9.04
N HIS A 179 -10.99 20.48 -8.57
CA HIS A 179 -11.93 19.70 -7.77
C HIS A 179 -12.91 18.94 -8.68
N ASP A 180 -13.68 19.65 -9.50
CA ASP A 180 -14.79 19.08 -10.29
C ASP A 180 -14.32 18.50 -11.61
N GLY A 181 -13.30 19.09 -12.21
CA GLY A 181 -12.83 18.78 -13.55
C GLY A 181 -13.79 19.24 -14.65
N ILE A 182 -13.36 19.07 -15.90
CA ILE A 182 -14.14 19.37 -17.10
C ILE A 182 -14.68 18.09 -17.72
N GLU A 183 -15.80 18.18 -18.43
CA GLU A 183 -16.36 17.04 -19.16
C GLU A 183 -15.39 16.56 -20.24
N LEU A 184 -15.32 15.24 -20.42
CA LEU A 184 -14.50 14.64 -21.46
C LEU A 184 -15.24 14.66 -22.80
N PRO A 185 -14.57 15.00 -23.92
CA PRO A 185 -15.14 14.86 -25.24
C PRO A 185 -15.59 13.43 -25.52
N GLU A 186 -16.72 13.28 -26.22
CA GLU A 186 -17.23 11.98 -26.63
C GLU A 186 -16.22 11.22 -27.50
N ARG A 187 -16.21 9.89 -27.37
CA ARG A 187 -15.38 8.97 -28.17
C ARG A 187 -13.86 9.20 -28.06
N LYS A 188 -13.41 10.00 -27.10
CA LYS A 188 -11.99 10.36 -26.94
C LYS A 188 -11.27 9.51 -25.89
N PHE A 189 -11.97 9.00 -24.89
CA PHE A 189 -11.38 8.26 -23.78
C PHE A 189 -12.02 6.89 -23.59
N ILE A 190 -11.19 5.91 -23.24
CA ILE A 190 -11.57 4.57 -22.81
C ILE A 190 -11.43 4.55 -21.29
N VAL A 191 -12.51 4.22 -20.58
CA VAL A 191 -12.51 4.05 -19.12
C VAL A 191 -12.79 2.60 -18.79
N HIS A 192 -11.87 1.97 -18.08
CA HIS A 192 -12.04 0.61 -17.58
C HIS A 192 -12.22 0.66 -16.07
N ARG A 193 -13.26 0.01 -15.53
CA ARG A 193 -13.59 -0.02 -14.11
C ARG A 193 -13.56 -1.45 -13.59
N HIS A 194 -13.17 -1.61 -12.34
CA HIS A 194 -12.98 -2.89 -11.65
C HIS A 194 -13.56 -2.83 -10.24
N GLY A 195 -14.21 -3.90 -9.80
CA GLY A 195 -14.75 -4.00 -8.45
C GLY A 195 -15.79 -2.91 -8.13
N VAL A 196 -16.63 -2.54 -9.10
CA VAL A 196 -17.72 -1.58 -8.88
C VAL A 196 -18.74 -2.21 -7.92
N VAL A 197 -18.94 -1.56 -6.78
CA VAL A 197 -19.92 -1.95 -5.76
C VAL A 197 -20.88 -0.78 -5.56
N GLY A 198 -22.18 -1.06 -5.66
CA GLY A 198 -23.23 -0.04 -5.59
C GLY A 198 -23.04 1.06 -6.65
N ASN A 199 -23.24 2.30 -6.23
CA ASN A 199 -23.17 3.48 -7.07
C ASN A 199 -21.77 4.11 -7.20
N ASN A 200 -20.70 3.44 -6.75
CA ASN A 200 -19.34 3.97 -6.77
C ASN A 200 -18.70 3.86 -8.18
N PRO A 201 -18.56 4.96 -8.95
CA PRO A 201 -18.00 4.90 -10.30
C PRO A 201 -16.48 4.66 -10.34
N TYR A 202 -15.78 4.87 -9.22
CA TYR A 202 -14.34 4.63 -9.12
C TYR A 202 -13.99 3.14 -9.01
N GLY A 203 -14.95 2.32 -8.58
CA GLY A 203 -14.70 0.92 -8.25
C GLY A 203 -13.82 0.72 -7.02
N LEU A 204 -13.56 -0.54 -6.68
CA LEU A 204 -12.68 -0.97 -5.59
C LEU A 204 -11.65 -1.94 -6.16
N GLY A 205 -10.41 -1.43 -6.30
CA GLY A 205 -9.28 -2.23 -6.74
C GLY A 205 -8.80 -3.20 -5.66
N LEU A 206 -7.95 -4.15 -6.01
CA LEU A 206 -7.28 -5.02 -5.04
C LEU A 206 -6.41 -4.23 -4.05
N GLY A 207 -6.03 -3.01 -4.38
CA GLY A 207 -5.37 -2.08 -3.45
C GLY A 207 -6.19 -1.81 -2.20
N TYR A 208 -7.53 -1.78 -2.29
CA TYR A 208 -8.42 -1.60 -1.15
C TYR A 208 -8.30 -2.76 -0.14
N SER A 209 -8.43 -4.00 -0.61
CA SER A 209 -8.37 -5.19 0.25
C SER A 209 -6.93 -5.51 0.69
N ALA A 210 -5.96 -5.27 -0.19
CA ALA A 210 -4.55 -5.38 0.14
C ALA A 210 -4.13 -4.30 1.15
N GLY A 211 -4.55 -3.05 1.01
CA GLY A 211 -4.18 -1.95 1.92
C GLY A 211 -4.62 -2.16 3.37
N ALA A 212 -5.66 -2.97 3.59
CA ALA A 212 -6.06 -3.41 4.93
C ALA A 212 -5.06 -4.41 5.55
N ARG A 213 -4.47 -5.32 4.75
CA ARG A 213 -3.53 -6.36 5.20
C ARG A 213 -2.05 -6.00 5.01
N PHE A 214 -1.77 -5.06 4.13
CA PHE A 214 -0.51 -4.37 3.89
C PHE A 214 -0.65 -2.96 4.45
N PRO A 215 -0.69 -2.76 5.78
CA PRO A 215 -0.46 -1.44 6.32
C PRO A 215 0.88 -0.99 5.75
N TYR A 216 0.81 0.06 4.93
CA TYR A 216 1.92 0.84 4.40
C TYR A 216 3.28 0.33 4.88
N ARG A 217 3.94 -0.52 4.06
CA ARG A 217 5.34 -0.93 4.27
C ARG A 217 6.30 0.22 3.95
N SER A 218 5.88 1.41 4.31
CA SER A 218 6.59 2.66 4.25
C SER A 218 6.66 3.32 5.64
N GLU A 219 6.18 2.62 6.68
CA GLU A 219 7.18 2.12 7.63
C GLU A 219 8.03 1.09 6.88
N GLY A 220 9.06 1.58 6.17
CA GLY A 220 9.94 0.78 5.34
C GLY A 220 10.31 -0.45 6.14
N LEU A 221 9.92 -1.64 5.65
CA LEU A 221 10.26 -2.93 6.22
C LEU A 221 10.46 -2.80 7.75
N ARG A 222 9.42 -2.90 8.60
CA ARG A 222 9.64 -2.95 10.06
C ARG A 222 10.40 -4.24 10.47
N MET A 223 11.49 -4.59 9.80
CA MET A 223 12.76 -4.66 10.52
C MET A 223 12.75 -3.47 11.47
N ARG A 224 12.78 -3.75 12.77
CA ARG A 224 13.35 -2.76 13.69
C ARG A 224 14.55 -2.16 12.97
N SER A 225 14.67 -0.84 12.90
CA SER A 225 15.93 -0.22 12.48
C SER A 225 16.99 -0.99 13.25
N PHE A 226 17.77 -1.83 12.56
CA PHE A 226 18.84 -2.53 13.26
C PHE A 226 19.63 -1.42 13.92
N THR A 227 19.95 -1.61 15.20
CA THR A 227 20.99 -0.86 15.88
C THR A 227 22.08 -0.55 14.86
N LYS A 228 22.45 0.73 14.73
CA LYS A 228 23.53 1.09 13.81
C LYS A 228 24.80 0.49 14.38
N ILE A 229 25.30 -0.57 13.76
CA ILE A 229 26.66 -1.05 14.01
C ILE A 229 27.58 -0.17 13.18
N LEU A 230 28.29 0.75 13.84
CA LEU A 230 29.17 1.67 13.16
C LEU A 230 30.53 1.01 12.85
N PRO A 231 31.19 1.35 11.74
CA PRO A 231 32.54 0.87 11.43
C PRO A 231 33.55 1.19 12.54
N THR A 232 33.31 2.24 13.33
CA THR A 232 34.15 2.65 14.47
C THR A 232 34.29 1.59 15.55
N MET A 233 33.35 0.64 15.65
CA MET A 233 33.47 -0.49 16.57
C MET A 233 34.72 -1.33 16.29
N PHE A 234 35.15 -1.43 15.02
CA PHE A 234 36.37 -2.17 14.66
C PHE A 234 37.66 -1.47 15.11
N ASP A 235 37.57 -0.21 15.53
CA ASP A 235 38.67 0.57 16.11
C ASP A 235 38.63 0.57 17.66
N ASP A 236 37.58 0.03 18.29
CA ASP A 236 37.45 -0.01 19.75
C ASP A 236 38.46 -1.01 20.36
N LYS A 237 39.37 -0.47 21.19
CA LYS A 237 40.41 -1.25 21.88
C LYS A 237 39.85 -2.32 22.81
N ARG A 238 38.64 -2.16 23.34
CA ARG A 238 37.93 -3.17 24.15
C ARG A 238 37.48 -4.33 23.26
N TRP A 239 36.89 -4.02 22.11
CA TRP A 239 36.41 -5.02 21.15
C TRP A 239 37.56 -5.84 20.54
N LEU A 240 38.69 -5.19 20.25
CA LEU A 240 39.87 -5.85 19.70
C LEU A 240 40.48 -6.90 20.63
N GLN A 241 40.25 -6.81 21.96
CA GLN A 241 40.72 -7.79 22.94
C GLN A 241 39.89 -9.09 22.96
N LEU A 242 38.70 -9.08 22.37
CA LEU A 242 37.80 -10.23 22.35
C LEU A 242 38.27 -11.29 21.34
N ASP A 243 38.05 -12.57 21.68
CA ASP A 243 38.19 -13.67 20.74
C ASP A 243 37.01 -13.74 19.76
N TRP A 244 37.07 -14.69 18.81
CA TRP A 244 36.03 -14.83 17.79
C TRP A 244 34.64 -15.07 18.39
N THR A 245 34.54 -15.96 19.37
CA THR A 245 33.27 -16.30 20.02
C THR A 245 32.67 -15.10 20.74
N ALA A 246 33.47 -14.38 21.54
CA ALA A 246 33.01 -13.19 22.24
C ALA A 246 32.62 -12.05 21.29
N ARG A 247 33.30 -11.90 20.14
CA ARG A 247 32.88 -10.94 19.10
C ARG A 247 31.53 -11.32 18.50
N THR A 248 31.29 -12.58 18.20
CA THR A 248 30.00 -13.06 17.68
C THR A 248 28.87 -12.81 18.69
N VAL A 249 29.11 -13.13 19.96
CA VAL A 249 28.15 -12.86 21.04
C VAL A 249 27.88 -11.36 21.15
N TYR A 250 28.91 -10.51 21.12
CA TYR A 250 28.73 -9.06 21.19
C TYR A 250 27.89 -8.50 20.02
N PHE A 251 28.10 -8.99 18.80
CA PHE A 251 27.24 -8.62 17.66
C PHE A 251 25.77 -8.99 17.90
N TYR A 252 25.51 -10.15 18.50
CA TYR A 252 24.16 -10.55 18.88
C TYR A 252 23.58 -9.65 19.98
N LEU A 253 24.38 -9.22 20.97
CA LEU A 253 23.92 -8.27 21.99
C LEU A 253 23.61 -6.88 21.40
N LEU A 254 24.36 -6.43 20.39
CA LEU A 254 24.11 -5.15 19.70
C LEU A 254 22.84 -5.19 18.84
N GLY A 255 22.63 -6.26 18.08
CA GLY A 255 21.61 -6.33 17.03
C GLY A 255 20.47 -7.32 17.25
N GLY A 256 20.47 -8.05 18.38
CA GLY A 256 19.54 -9.13 18.65
C GLY A 256 18.09 -8.67 18.88
N LYS A 257 17.15 -9.62 18.80
CA LYS A 257 15.70 -9.38 18.95
C LYS A 257 15.28 -8.87 20.34
N HIS A 258 16.17 -8.91 21.32
CA HIS A 258 15.92 -8.46 22.70
C HIS A 258 16.30 -7.00 22.94
N GLN A 259 17.00 -6.39 21.98
CA GLN A 259 17.46 -5.01 22.06
C GLN A 259 16.29 -4.01 22.17
N THR A 260 16.50 -2.94 22.95
CA THR A 260 15.55 -1.83 23.18
C THR A 260 16.21 -0.49 22.89
N SER A 261 15.43 0.57 22.69
CA SER A 261 15.98 1.92 22.45
C SER A 261 16.84 2.47 23.60
N ALA A 262 16.80 1.84 24.78
CA ALA A 262 17.63 2.19 25.93
C ALA A 262 19.01 1.54 25.94
N GLY A 263 19.28 0.58 25.04
CA GLY A 263 20.50 -0.24 25.12
C GLY A 263 20.56 -1.16 26.34
N ALA A 264 19.52 -1.16 27.18
CA ALA A 264 19.36 -1.97 28.37
C ALA A 264 18.15 -2.88 28.25
N TYR A 265 18.30 -4.15 28.61
CA TYR A 265 17.23 -5.15 28.50
C TYR A 265 17.53 -6.43 29.28
N LYS A 266 16.46 -7.20 29.55
CA LYS A 266 16.55 -8.53 30.16
C LYS A 266 16.87 -9.59 29.11
N LEU A 267 17.94 -10.35 29.33
CA LEU A 267 18.36 -11.46 28.50
C LEU A 267 18.97 -12.58 29.36
N PRO A 268 18.17 -13.60 29.72
CA PRO A 268 18.69 -14.80 30.38
C PRO A 268 19.71 -15.54 29.50
N ASP A 269 20.80 -16.04 30.10
CA ASP A 269 21.90 -16.68 29.38
C ASP A 269 21.43 -17.89 28.55
N LEU A 270 20.46 -18.66 29.05
CA LEU A 270 19.83 -19.78 28.33
C LEU A 270 19.12 -19.34 27.05
N TYR A 271 18.48 -18.17 27.05
CA TYR A 271 17.78 -17.65 25.87
C TYR A 271 18.77 -17.21 24.79
N ALA A 272 19.86 -16.57 25.20
CA ALA A 272 20.90 -16.14 24.29
C ALA A 272 21.65 -17.33 23.67
N ALA A 273 22.01 -18.32 24.48
CA ALA A 273 22.64 -19.55 24.01
C ALA A 273 21.74 -20.31 23.02
N ALA A 274 20.43 -20.39 23.29
CA ALA A 274 19.47 -21.01 22.39
C ALA A 274 19.32 -20.25 21.06
N ASP A 275 19.26 -18.92 21.10
CA ASP A 275 19.18 -18.08 19.90
C ASP A 275 20.44 -18.17 19.02
N LEU A 276 21.61 -18.32 19.65
CA LEU A 276 22.90 -18.47 18.97
C LEU A 276 23.24 -19.90 18.58
N HIS A 277 22.44 -20.88 19.03
CA HIS A 277 22.70 -22.31 18.87
C HIS A 277 24.10 -22.74 19.38
N CYS A 278 24.53 -22.18 20.52
CA CYS A 278 25.80 -22.52 21.15
C CYS A 278 25.62 -23.15 22.53
N ASP A 279 26.70 -23.73 23.07
CA ASP A 279 26.69 -24.28 24.43
C ASP A 279 26.55 -23.16 25.47
N LEU A 280 25.79 -23.42 26.55
CA LEU A 280 25.56 -22.42 27.60
C LEU A 280 26.88 -21.97 28.24
N LYS A 281 27.82 -22.88 28.49
CA LYS A 281 29.10 -22.52 29.13
C LYS A 281 29.95 -21.67 28.20
N GLU A 282 29.87 -21.93 26.89
CA GLU A 282 30.53 -21.12 25.88
C GLU A 282 29.96 -19.71 25.82
N TYR A 283 28.62 -19.56 25.83
CA TYR A 283 27.98 -18.25 25.90
C TYR A 283 28.35 -17.48 27.18
N VAL A 284 28.27 -18.13 28.34
CA VAL A 284 28.59 -17.50 29.64
C VAL A 284 30.03 -16.99 29.64
N LYS A 285 30.99 -17.83 29.20
CA LYS A 285 32.40 -17.45 29.10
C LYS A 285 32.60 -16.24 28.16
N ALA A 286 31.91 -16.23 27.03
CA ALA A 286 31.96 -15.12 26.09
C ALA A 286 31.35 -13.84 26.68
N ARG A 287 30.19 -13.93 27.35
CA ARG A 287 29.55 -12.82 28.05
C ARG A 287 30.49 -12.23 29.12
N GLU A 288 31.09 -13.07 29.94
CA GLU A 288 32.05 -12.66 30.98
C GLU A 288 33.27 -11.94 30.38
N ALA A 289 33.80 -12.42 29.26
CA ALA A 289 34.88 -11.74 28.54
C ALA A 289 34.47 -10.35 28.02
N ILE A 290 33.24 -10.21 27.49
CA ILE A 290 32.69 -8.92 27.03
C ILE A 290 32.49 -7.96 28.21
N THR A 291 31.99 -8.46 29.34
CA THR A 291 31.84 -7.68 30.58
C THR A 291 33.21 -7.24 31.12
N ALA A 292 34.21 -8.12 31.11
CA ALA A 292 35.55 -7.83 31.61
C ALA A 292 36.26 -6.70 30.85
N VAL A 293 36.03 -6.60 29.53
CA VAL A 293 36.57 -5.49 28.72
C VAL A 293 35.71 -4.22 28.80
N GLY A 294 34.58 -4.25 29.50
CA GLY A 294 33.72 -3.07 29.72
C GLY A 294 32.87 -2.67 28.52
N LEU A 295 32.52 -3.60 27.63
CA LEU A 295 31.59 -3.38 26.50
C LEU A 295 30.12 -3.55 26.91
N ILE A 296 29.88 -4.27 28.01
CA ILE A 296 28.54 -4.38 28.62
C ILE A 296 28.66 -4.32 30.15
N LEU A 297 27.60 -3.85 30.79
CA LEU A 297 27.28 -4.18 32.18
C LEU A 297 26.31 -5.35 32.18
N TYR A 298 26.43 -6.26 33.14
CA TYR A 298 25.53 -7.39 33.29
C TYR A 298 25.25 -7.67 34.77
N ASP A 299 23.98 -7.84 35.10
CA ASP A 299 23.52 -8.24 36.43
C ASP A 299 22.97 -9.67 36.37
N VAL A 300 23.64 -10.56 37.12
CA VAL A 300 23.35 -12.00 37.17
C VAL A 300 22.02 -12.29 37.87
N ASP A 301 21.62 -11.49 38.85
CA ASP A 301 20.43 -11.75 39.65
C ASP A 301 19.16 -11.42 38.85
N THR A 302 19.20 -10.35 38.07
CA THR A 302 18.07 -9.88 37.25
C THR A 302 18.10 -10.40 35.82
N ASN A 303 19.25 -10.92 35.37
CA ASN A 303 19.57 -11.27 33.98
C ASN A 303 19.41 -10.07 33.04
N GLU A 304 19.79 -8.88 33.51
CA GLU A 304 19.68 -7.64 32.76
C GLU A 304 21.06 -7.14 32.37
N LEU A 305 21.15 -6.54 31.19
CA LEU A 305 22.40 -6.00 30.66
C LEU A 305 22.20 -4.59 30.13
N TYR A 306 23.29 -3.84 30.08
CA TYR A 306 23.39 -2.55 29.40
C TYR A 306 24.60 -2.55 28.47
N LEU A 307 24.41 -2.16 27.22
CA LEU A 307 25.49 -1.91 26.26
C LEU A 307 26.16 -0.58 26.64
N THR A 308 27.43 -0.59 27.03
CA THR A 308 28.12 0.64 27.41
C THR A 308 28.25 1.57 26.21
N ASP A 309 28.21 2.88 26.46
CA ASP A 309 28.28 3.92 25.42
C ASP A 309 27.16 3.85 24.37
N TRP A 310 26.04 3.17 24.67
CA TRP A 310 24.92 2.98 23.74
C TRP A 310 24.47 4.28 23.06
N PHE A 311 24.33 5.33 23.86
CA PHE A 311 23.82 6.64 23.41
C PHE A 311 24.84 7.50 22.68
N ALA A 312 26.14 7.14 22.69
CA ALA A 312 27.13 7.80 21.85
C ALA A 312 26.83 7.53 20.37
N GLU A 313 26.42 6.31 20.05
CA GLU A 313 26.10 5.89 18.68
C GLU A 313 24.59 5.99 18.37
N ASN A 314 23.74 5.76 19.37
CA ASN A 314 22.29 5.68 19.25
C ASN A 314 21.57 6.78 20.04
N GLY A 315 22.08 8.01 19.94
CA GLY A 315 21.56 9.14 20.70
C GLY A 315 20.11 9.55 20.40
N ILE A 316 19.53 10.35 21.29
CA ILE A 316 18.14 10.80 21.18
C ILE A 316 17.93 11.70 19.96
N THR A 317 16.83 11.45 19.25
CA THR A 317 16.52 12.08 17.94
C THR A 317 15.25 12.93 17.95
N ASN A 318 14.32 12.66 18.86
CA ASN A 318 13.07 13.42 19.03
C ASN A 318 12.46 13.14 20.42
N GLU A 319 11.50 13.97 20.84
CA GLU A 319 10.86 13.86 22.16
C GLU A 319 10.08 12.56 22.36
N LYS A 320 9.37 12.07 21.34
CA LYS A 320 8.64 10.79 21.44
C LYS A 320 9.60 9.61 21.66
N HIS A 321 10.73 9.63 20.98
CA HIS A 321 11.81 8.66 21.18
C HIS A 321 12.36 8.76 22.61
N ALA A 322 12.60 9.97 23.12
CA ALA A 322 13.07 10.18 24.49
C ALA A 322 12.11 9.58 25.53
N VAL A 323 10.81 9.87 25.42
CA VAL A 323 9.77 9.34 26.33
C VAL A 323 9.71 7.81 26.29
N GLY A 324 9.77 7.22 25.08
CA GLY A 324 9.80 5.77 24.92
C GLY A 324 11.02 5.13 25.58
N THR A 325 12.19 5.71 25.37
CA THR A 325 13.45 5.23 25.93
C THR A 325 13.49 5.35 27.46
N GLN A 326 13.06 6.48 28.02
CA GLN A 326 12.96 6.67 29.49
C GLN A 326 12.08 5.59 30.13
N ARG A 327 10.96 5.24 29.47
CA ARG A 327 10.08 4.17 29.95
C ARG A 327 10.77 2.81 29.96
N CYS A 328 11.57 2.49 28.94
CA CYS A 328 12.34 1.24 28.92
C CYS A 328 13.36 1.20 30.08
N ILE A 329 14.07 2.31 30.33
CA ILE A 329 15.02 2.42 31.45
C ILE A 329 14.32 2.20 32.79
N MET A 330 13.16 2.82 33.00
CA MET A 330 12.38 2.66 34.24
C MET A 330 11.88 1.23 34.49
N GLN A 331 11.80 0.39 33.45
CA GLN A 331 11.38 -1.01 33.55
C GLN A 331 12.53 -1.95 33.91
N ILE A 332 13.78 -1.48 33.91
CA ILE A 332 14.95 -2.25 34.33
C ILE A 332 14.90 -2.44 35.85
N SER A 333 15.03 -3.69 36.29
CA SER A 333 14.93 -4.12 37.67
C SER A 333 16.23 -3.87 38.43
N SER A 334 17.38 -4.04 37.77
CA SER A 334 18.71 -3.81 38.32
C SER A 334 18.98 -2.33 38.49
N ASN A 335 19.22 -1.90 39.73
CA ASN A 335 19.61 -0.52 40.01
C ASN A 335 20.91 -0.16 39.28
N MET A 336 21.91 -1.06 39.26
CA MET A 336 23.19 -0.81 38.59
C MET A 336 23.01 -0.56 37.08
N ILE A 337 22.25 -1.41 36.39
CA ILE A 337 21.99 -1.28 34.95
C ILE A 337 21.13 -0.04 34.66
N ARG A 338 20.10 0.19 35.48
CA ARG A 338 19.20 1.33 35.31
C ARG A 338 19.91 2.66 35.51
N ASP A 339 20.71 2.79 36.56
CA ASP A 339 21.40 4.04 36.89
C ASP A 339 22.46 4.37 35.83
N ALA A 340 23.17 3.36 35.31
CA ALA A 340 24.11 3.52 34.21
C ALA A 340 23.42 3.96 32.90
N ALA A 341 22.32 3.29 32.54
CA ALA A 341 21.56 3.63 31.33
C ALA A 341 20.87 5.00 31.43
N ASP A 342 20.36 5.39 32.61
CA ASP A 342 19.76 6.71 32.84
C ASP A 342 20.81 7.82 32.74
N ALA A 343 22.00 7.63 33.32
CA ALA A 343 23.08 8.62 33.23
C ALA A 343 23.45 8.93 31.77
N ASP A 344 23.69 7.91 30.95
CA ASP A 344 24.02 8.09 29.52
C ASP A 344 22.82 8.66 28.73
N PHE A 345 21.60 8.27 29.08
CA PHE A 345 20.39 8.84 28.50
C PHE A 345 20.29 10.34 28.78
N GLN A 346 20.50 10.79 30.03
CA GLN A 346 20.41 12.21 30.39
C GLN A 346 21.43 13.03 29.61
N GLN A 347 22.66 12.53 29.46
CA GLN A 347 23.68 13.19 28.64
C GLN A 347 23.24 13.33 27.18
N SER A 348 22.69 12.25 26.60
CA SER A 348 22.18 12.26 25.22
C SER A 348 20.98 13.18 25.03
N TYR A 349 20.08 13.21 26.02
CA TYR A 349 18.89 14.05 26.02
C TYR A 349 19.24 15.53 26.12
N GLN A 350 20.20 15.88 26.97
CA GLN A 350 20.73 17.24 27.06
C GLN A 350 21.35 17.71 25.74
N ALA A 351 22.20 16.88 25.12
CA ALA A 351 22.78 17.19 23.80
C ALA A 351 21.71 17.30 22.69
N PHE A 352 20.62 16.54 22.79
CA PHE A 352 19.46 16.70 21.90
C PHE A 352 18.75 18.03 22.14
N TYR A 353 18.48 18.39 23.40
CA TYR A 353 17.79 19.62 23.78
C TYR A 353 18.55 20.88 23.33
N GLU A 354 19.86 20.92 23.53
CA GLU A 354 20.73 22.01 23.07
C GLU A 354 20.74 22.19 21.55
N ARG A 355 20.67 21.09 20.80
CA ARG A 355 20.57 21.12 19.33
C ARG A 355 19.20 21.62 18.84
N GLN A 356 18.14 21.45 19.62
CA GLN A 356 16.81 21.96 19.28
C GLN A 356 16.68 23.45 19.61
N SER A 357 17.13 23.87 20.80
CA SER A 357 17.08 25.27 21.24
C SER A 357 17.94 26.19 20.36
N SER A 358 19.08 25.70 19.88
CA SER A 358 19.93 26.44 18.92
C SER A 358 19.30 26.58 17.52
N LYS A 359 18.39 25.69 17.11
CA LYS A 359 17.64 25.82 15.85
C LYS A 359 16.50 26.82 15.94
N SER A 360 15.80 26.89 17.08
CA SER A 360 14.73 27.88 17.29
C SER A 360 15.25 29.31 17.40
N ASN A 361 16.51 29.50 17.82
CA ASN A 361 17.14 30.82 17.97
C ASN A 361 17.81 31.38 16.70
N ARG A 362 17.71 30.71 15.53
CA ARG A 362 18.18 31.31 14.27
C ARG A 362 17.16 32.33 13.76
N PRO A 363 17.51 33.60 13.56
CA PRO A 363 16.59 34.57 12.95
C PRO A 363 16.20 34.06 11.56
N GLY A 364 14.90 33.95 11.31
CA GLY A 364 14.38 33.46 10.04
C GLY A 364 14.90 34.32 8.89
N ALA A 365 15.59 33.71 7.94
CA ALA A 365 15.95 34.34 6.68
C ALA A 365 14.66 34.57 5.87
N GLY A 366 13.95 35.65 6.21
CA GLY A 366 12.83 36.15 5.42
C GLY A 366 13.37 36.64 4.09
N TRP A 367 12.98 35.98 3.00
CA TRP A 367 13.21 36.52 1.67
C TRP A 367 12.47 37.85 1.53
N PRO A 368 13.10 38.91 1.00
CA PRO A 368 12.43 40.19 0.81
C PRO A 368 11.27 40.02 -0.17
N ARG A 369 10.05 40.37 0.25
CA ARG A 369 8.92 40.52 -0.67
C ARG A 369 9.23 41.72 -1.56
N ALA A 370 9.43 41.46 -2.85
CA ALA A 370 9.48 42.50 -3.87
C ALA A 370 8.12 43.23 -3.90
N VAL A 371 8.20 44.56 -3.87
CA VAL A 371 7.09 45.51 -4.06
C VAL A 371 6.86 45.73 -5.54
#